data_AF-A0AAE1R7N8-F1
#
_entry.id   AF-A0AAE1R7N8-F1
#
_cell.length_a   1.000
_cell.length_b   1.000
_cell.length_c   1.000
_cell.angle_alpha   90.00
_cell.angle_beta   90.00
_cell.angle_gamma   90.00
#
_symmetry.space_group_name_H-M   'P 1'
#
loop_
_entity.id
_entity.type
_entity.pdbx_description
1 polymer ?
#
loop_
_entity_poly.entity_id
_entity_poly.type
_entity_poly.pdbx_seq_one_letter_code
_entity_poly.pdbx_strand_id
1 'polypeptide(L)'
;MQFSGDISTESRGIYTFQATWWFADLGFLNLNMFKKIIETMIRNKLDHSVISSFLFYYKRVKCPNASLAQKYRIIETIIKFLYSLDGNFMSIRGLFDILQVSLTLKMNKCSMEKLEQLIGSQLDRAKLDDLLIPSPAGEKIAYNVNLILRLLDIFLSNSREKLLMYQLKKVAELIDLYIMEVAPDPCLKPSKFLALAKAMTDIARESYDTIYFAMDMYLKVHINGLCEEEKITICSVLNYDKLSEEILKDLTQNESFPACALATPQVTLQNRTRELGHKDFNFFLNIW
;
A
#
# COMPACT_ATOMS: atom_id res chain seq x y z
N MET A 1 -14.10 21.10 40.31
CA MET A 1 -12.85 21.73 39.83
C MET A 1 -11.85 20.60 39.61
N GLN A 2 -11.81 19.93 38.46
CA GLN A 2 -11.49 20.41 37.11
C GLN A 2 -10.17 21.20 37.12
N PHE A 3 -9.09 20.55 36.69
CA PHE A 3 -8.14 21.11 35.72
C PHE A 3 -7.57 19.95 34.89
N SER A 4 -8.02 19.92 33.63
CA SER A 4 -7.44 19.17 32.52
C SER A 4 -6.07 19.76 32.18
N GLY A 5 -5.13 18.93 31.77
CA GLY A 5 -3.80 19.34 31.32
C GLY A 5 -3.40 18.53 30.10
N ASP A 6 -3.95 18.91 28.95
CA ASP A 6 -3.56 18.42 27.64
C ASP A 6 -2.11 18.83 27.34
N ILE A 7 -1.18 17.87 27.26
CA ILE A 7 0.17 18.12 26.74
C ILE A 7 0.23 17.67 25.28
N SER A 8 -0.20 18.62 24.45
CA SER A 8 0.44 19.07 23.21
C SER A 8 0.99 18.01 22.23
N THR A 9 0.16 17.70 21.25
CA THR A 9 0.53 17.28 19.88
C THR A 9 1.36 18.32 19.11
N GLU A 10 1.61 19.51 19.68
CA GLU A 10 2.40 20.59 19.06
C GLU A 10 3.92 20.37 19.09
N SER A 11 4.44 19.54 20.01
CA SER A 11 5.89 19.37 20.17
C SER A 11 6.56 18.82 18.91
N ARG A 12 5.92 17.89 18.20
CA ARG A 12 6.47 17.26 16.98
C ARG A 12 6.58 18.24 15.79
N GLY A 13 5.73 19.27 15.75
CA GLY A 13 5.75 20.31 14.73
C GLY A 13 6.80 21.40 14.98
N ILE A 14 7.11 21.69 16.25
CA ILE A 14 8.09 22.72 16.63
C ILE A 14 9.53 22.25 16.44
N TYR A 15 9.85 20.99 16.80
CA TYR A 15 11.19 20.42 16.60
C TYR A 15 11.57 20.24 15.11
N THR A 16 10.60 19.95 14.24
CA THR A 16 10.84 19.79 12.80
C THR A 16 11.08 21.12 12.08
N PHE A 17 10.46 22.21 12.53
CA PHE A 17 10.71 23.56 11.99
C PHE A 17 12.11 24.08 12.38
N GLN A 18 12.58 23.81 13.60
CA GLN A 18 13.93 24.19 14.06
C GLN A 18 15.07 23.37 13.45
N ALA A 19 14.82 22.18 12.91
CA ALA A 19 15.88 21.37 12.27
C ALA A 19 16.09 21.70 10.77
N THR A 20 15.12 22.38 10.14
CA THR A 20 15.05 22.53 8.68
C THR A 20 15.13 23.99 8.18
N TRP A 21 15.27 24.97 9.08
CA TRP A 21 15.36 26.40 8.73
C TRP A 21 16.43 26.70 7.66
N TRP A 22 17.58 26.02 7.73
CA TRP A 22 18.71 26.24 6.83
C TRP A 22 18.51 25.66 5.42
N PHE A 23 17.46 24.87 5.18
CA PHE A 23 17.19 24.31 3.86
C PHE A 23 16.97 25.41 2.83
N ALA A 24 16.25 26.46 3.22
CA ALA A 24 15.98 27.64 2.38
C ALA A 24 17.28 28.33 1.97
N ASP A 25 18.17 28.56 2.93
CA ASP A 25 19.44 29.24 2.71
C ASP A 25 20.35 28.45 1.76
N LEU A 26 20.25 27.11 1.75
CA LEU A 26 20.99 26.26 0.82
C LEU A 26 20.25 25.94 -0.48
N GLY A 27 19.12 26.58 -0.74
CA GLY A 27 18.32 26.40 -1.95
C GLY A 27 19.03 26.82 -3.25
N PHE A 28 20.05 27.67 -3.18
CA PHE A 28 20.80 28.14 -4.35
C PHE A 28 21.81 27.11 -4.89
N LEU A 29 22.17 26.09 -4.11
CA LEU A 29 23.24 25.15 -4.45
C LEU A 29 23.03 24.48 -5.82
N ASN A 30 24.10 24.37 -6.61
CA ASN A 30 24.08 23.52 -7.81
C ASN A 30 24.26 22.05 -7.43
N LEU A 31 24.00 21.13 -8.37
CA LEU A 31 24.03 19.70 -8.10
C LEU A 31 25.38 19.19 -7.58
N ASN A 32 26.49 19.76 -8.03
CA ASN A 32 27.83 19.33 -7.60
C ASN A 32 28.12 19.75 -6.16
N MET A 33 27.76 20.99 -5.78
CA MET A 33 27.90 21.46 -4.40
C MET A 33 26.96 20.71 -3.46
N PHE A 34 25.72 20.47 -3.92
CA PHE A 34 24.74 19.68 -3.18
C PHE A 34 25.25 18.27 -2.87
N LYS A 35 25.81 17.55 -3.87
CA LYS A 35 26.43 16.23 -3.68
C LYS A 35 27.50 16.25 -2.57
N LYS A 36 28.43 17.21 -2.63
CA LYS A 36 29.52 17.33 -1.64
C LYS A 36 28.98 17.58 -0.23
N ILE A 37 27.92 18.36 -0.10
CA ILE A 37 27.26 18.62 1.19
C ILE A 37 26.64 17.34 1.72
N ILE A 38 25.84 16.63 0.92
CA ILE A 38 25.22 15.36 1.36
C ILE A 38 26.30 14.34 1.76
N GLU A 39 27.35 14.18 0.96
CA GLU A 39 28.48 13.29 1.29
C GLU A 39 29.16 13.69 2.61
N THR A 40 29.27 14.99 2.88
CA THR A 40 29.82 15.51 4.13
C THR A 40 28.88 15.27 5.30
N MET A 41 27.56 15.43 5.11
CA MET A 41 26.56 15.13 6.13
C MET A 41 26.59 13.65 6.53
N ILE A 42 26.66 12.74 5.55
CA ILE A 42 26.77 11.30 5.77
C ILE A 42 28.08 10.96 6.49
N ARG A 43 29.21 11.50 6.05
CA ARG A 43 30.53 11.27 6.69
C ARG A 43 30.56 11.73 8.14
N ASN A 44 29.88 12.83 8.44
CA ASN A 44 29.75 13.37 9.79
C ASN A 44 28.61 12.74 10.61
N LYS A 45 27.96 11.68 10.08
CA LYS A 45 26.89 10.93 10.75
C LYS A 45 25.72 11.81 11.20
N LEU A 46 25.36 12.80 10.39
CA LEU A 46 24.13 13.57 10.62
C LEU A 46 22.91 12.65 10.54
N ASP A 47 21.86 13.03 11.25
CA ASP A 47 20.61 12.27 11.29
C ASP A 47 20.06 12.02 9.87
N HIS A 48 19.79 10.75 9.55
CA HIS A 48 19.29 10.30 8.26
C HIS A 48 17.92 10.91 7.92
N SER A 49 17.09 11.24 8.93
CA SER A 49 15.83 11.96 8.75
C SER A 49 16.06 13.39 8.22
N VAL A 50 17.10 14.07 8.71
CA VAL A 50 17.48 15.42 8.26
C VAL A 50 18.04 15.36 6.84
N ILE A 51 18.92 14.39 6.55
CA ILE A 51 19.51 14.22 5.22
C ILE A 51 18.41 13.89 4.18
N SER A 52 17.52 12.94 4.48
CA SER A 52 16.41 12.58 3.58
C SER A 52 15.44 13.75 3.37
N SER A 53 15.11 14.48 4.43
CA SER A 53 14.29 15.70 4.33
C SER A 53 14.95 16.76 3.44
N PHE A 54 16.26 16.94 3.54
CA PHE A 54 16.99 17.89 2.69
C PHE A 54 17.04 17.42 1.23
N LEU A 55 17.15 16.12 0.97
CA LEU A 55 17.04 15.53 -0.37
C LEU A 55 15.66 15.81 -1.00
N PHE A 56 14.57 15.58 -0.27
CA PHE A 56 13.22 15.89 -0.74
C PHE A 56 13.03 17.40 -0.97
N TYR A 57 13.54 18.23 -0.06
CA TYR A 57 13.53 19.68 -0.21
C TYR A 57 14.24 20.13 -1.48
N TYR A 58 15.45 19.60 -1.74
CA TYR A 58 16.23 19.94 -2.92
C TYR A 58 15.51 19.57 -4.21
N LYS A 59 14.86 18.38 -4.27
CA LYS A 59 13.96 18.01 -5.38
C LYS A 59 12.86 19.05 -5.58
N ARG A 60 12.17 19.43 -4.50
CA ARG A 60 11.05 20.37 -4.54
C ARG A 60 11.45 21.73 -5.11
N VAL A 61 12.62 22.24 -4.75
CA VAL A 61 13.10 23.55 -5.21
C VAL A 61 13.70 23.49 -6.61
N LYS A 62 14.48 22.45 -6.93
CA LYS A 62 15.26 22.42 -8.18
C LYS A 62 14.52 21.83 -9.36
N CYS A 63 13.64 20.86 -9.15
CA CYS A 63 12.97 20.20 -10.28
C CYS A 63 12.03 21.11 -11.07
N PRO A 64 11.17 21.98 -10.48
CA PRO A 64 10.17 22.74 -11.25
C PRO A 64 10.76 23.52 -12.44
N ASN A 65 11.89 24.19 -12.23
CA ASN A 65 12.53 25.06 -13.22
C ASN A 65 13.67 24.38 -14.01
N ALA A 66 13.91 23.09 -13.80
CA ALA A 66 14.99 22.36 -14.44
C ALA A 66 14.57 21.77 -15.80
N SER A 67 15.52 21.73 -16.74
CA SER A 67 15.38 20.95 -17.98
C SER A 67 15.20 19.45 -17.69
N LEU A 68 14.67 18.70 -18.65
CA LEU A 68 14.47 17.24 -18.51
C LEU A 68 15.76 16.51 -18.12
N ALA A 69 16.88 16.85 -18.76
CA ALA A 69 18.19 16.26 -18.47
C ALA A 69 18.69 16.60 -17.06
N GLN A 70 18.42 17.82 -16.58
CA GLN A 70 18.75 18.22 -15.21
C GLN A 70 17.87 17.50 -14.19
N LYS A 71 16.55 17.41 -14.43
CA LYS A 71 15.61 16.66 -13.59
C LYS A 71 16.07 15.20 -13.43
N TYR A 72 16.44 14.55 -14.54
CA TYR A 72 16.99 13.20 -14.53
C TYR A 72 18.20 13.08 -13.60
N ARG A 73 19.23 13.92 -13.79
CA ARG A 73 20.45 13.90 -12.97
C ARG A 73 20.20 14.18 -11.49
N ILE A 74 19.25 15.07 -11.18
CA ILE A 74 18.86 15.39 -9.80
C ILE A 74 18.21 14.17 -9.16
N ILE A 75 17.21 13.58 -9.81
CA ILE A 75 16.46 12.43 -9.28
C ILE A 75 17.36 11.21 -9.12
N GLU A 76 18.20 10.91 -10.10
CA GLU A 76 19.19 9.82 -10.01
C GLU A 76 20.15 10.00 -8.83
N THR A 77 20.64 11.23 -8.62
CA THR A 77 21.50 11.56 -7.48
C THR A 77 20.76 11.39 -6.16
N ILE A 78 19.50 11.83 -6.09
CA ILE A 78 18.70 11.71 -4.87
C ILE A 78 18.42 10.24 -4.54
N ILE A 79 18.01 9.43 -5.51
CA ILE A 79 17.80 7.99 -5.31
C ILE A 79 19.08 7.33 -4.82
N LYS A 80 20.25 7.66 -5.40
CA LYS A 80 21.55 7.15 -4.96
C LYS A 80 21.80 7.46 -3.48
N PHE A 81 21.56 8.69 -3.04
CA PHE A 81 21.80 9.07 -1.65
C PHE A 81 20.76 8.48 -0.71
N LEU A 82 19.48 8.51 -1.05
CA LEU A 82 18.43 7.88 -0.25
C LEU A 82 18.75 6.40 -0.02
N TYR A 83 19.16 5.67 -1.05
CA TYR A 83 19.50 4.25 -0.93
C TYR A 83 20.69 3.97 0.00
N SER A 84 21.53 4.97 0.31
CA SER A 84 22.64 4.85 1.26
C SER A 84 22.27 5.19 2.70
N LEU A 85 21.06 5.68 2.95
CA LEU A 85 20.56 6.02 4.29
C LEU A 85 19.74 4.87 4.87
N ASP A 86 19.44 4.97 6.16
CA ASP A 86 18.47 4.09 6.81
C ASP A 86 17.05 4.46 6.35
N GLY A 87 16.39 3.51 5.67
CA GLY A 87 15.04 3.65 5.13
C GLY A 87 13.98 3.99 6.18
N ASN A 88 14.20 3.63 7.45
CA ASN A 88 13.23 3.84 8.53
C ASN A 88 12.90 5.30 8.81
N PHE A 89 13.75 6.23 8.39
CA PHE A 89 13.57 7.66 8.65
C PHE A 89 13.01 8.45 7.46
N MET A 90 12.75 7.78 6.34
CA MET A 90 12.28 8.43 5.12
C MET A 90 10.76 8.62 5.13
N SER A 91 10.31 9.75 4.59
CA SER A 91 8.89 9.94 4.29
C SER A 91 8.48 9.02 3.14
N ILE A 92 7.55 8.08 3.40
CA ILE A 92 6.98 7.21 2.36
C ILE A 92 6.33 8.02 1.24
N ARG A 93 5.62 9.11 1.59
CA ARG A 93 5.06 10.04 0.62
C ARG A 93 6.14 10.68 -0.25
N GLY A 94 7.24 11.11 0.36
CA GLY A 94 8.38 11.66 -0.37
C GLY A 94 8.99 10.66 -1.36
N LEU A 95 9.02 9.37 -1.02
CA LEU A 95 9.47 8.33 -1.96
C LEU A 95 8.50 8.13 -3.13
N PHE A 96 7.19 8.08 -2.87
CA PHE A 96 6.19 8.00 -3.94
C PHE A 96 6.21 9.25 -4.85
N ASP A 97 6.44 10.44 -4.29
CA ASP A 97 6.64 11.67 -5.08
C ASP A 97 7.87 11.58 -6.00
N ILE A 98 8.94 10.89 -5.57
CA ILE A 98 10.11 10.60 -6.42
C ILE A 98 9.77 9.53 -7.46
N LEU A 99 9.00 8.51 -7.10
CA LEU A 99 8.59 7.43 -7.99
C LEU A 99 7.80 7.98 -9.18
N GLN A 100 6.82 8.83 -8.92
CA GLN A 100 6.01 9.49 -9.94
C GLN A 100 6.86 10.29 -10.94
N VAL A 101 7.82 11.06 -10.42
CA VAL A 101 8.76 11.81 -11.26
C VAL A 101 9.68 10.86 -12.03
N SER A 102 10.11 9.77 -11.42
CA SER A 102 11.01 8.78 -12.03
C SER A 102 10.35 8.02 -13.18
N LEU A 103 9.07 7.66 -13.03
CA LEU A 103 8.24 7.07 -14.08
C LEU A 103 8.07 8.04 -15.26
N THR A 104 7.77 9.31 -14.97
CA THR A 104 7.63 10.38 -15.97
C THR A 104 8.93 10.58 -16.77
N LEU A 105 10.08 10.53 -16.07
CA LEU A 105 11.40 10.68 -16.68
C LEU A 105 11.91 9.42 -17.37
N LYS A 106 11.19 8.29 -17.29
CA LYS A 106 11.64 6.97 -17.78
C LYS A 106 13.04 6.62 -17.31
N MET A 107 13.26 6.76 -15.99
CA MET A 107 14.53 6.46 -15.33
C MET A 107 15.02 5.04 -15.61
N ASN A 108 16.34 4.84 -15.57
CA ASN A 108 16.94 3.52 -15.77
C ASN A 108 16.49 2.49 -14.71
N LYS A 109 16.55 1.21 -15.11
CA LYS A 109 16.13 0.08 -14.28
C LYS A 109 16.84 0.03 -12.91
N CYS A 110 18.15 0.27 -12.87
CA CYS A 110 18.92 0.25 -11.61
C CYS A 110 18.42 1.28 -10.59
N SER A 111 18.09 2.49 -11.03
CA SER A 111 17.56 3.54 -10.14
C SER A 111 16.14 3.22 -9.70
N MET A 112 15.30 2.72 -10.62
CA MET A 112 13.94 2.29 -10.30
C MET A 112 13.93 1.15 -9.28
N GLU A 113 14.79 0.14 -9.45
CA GLU A 113 14.92 -0.98 -8.50
C GLU A 113 15.28 -0.49 -7.09
N LYS A 114 16.26 0.41 -6.96
CA LYS A 114 16.63 1.00 -5.66
C LYS A 114 15.47 1.73 -5.01
N LEU A 115 14.70 2.48 -5.80
CA LEU A 115 13.55 3.22 -5.30
C LEU A 115 12.41 2.28 -4.90
N GLU A 116 12.11 1.27 -5.72
CA GLU A 116 11.11 0.25 -5.40
C GLU A 116 11.49 -0.52 -4.13
N GLN A 117 12.78 -0.81 -3.91
CA GLN A 117 13.28 -1.42 -2.66
C GLN A 117 13.03 -0.52 -1.43
N LEU A 118 13.30 0.78 -1.55
CA LEU A 118 13.04 1.75 -0.47
C LEU A 118 11.54 1.90 -0.16
N ILE A 119 10.68 1.79 -1.15
CA ILE A 119 9.22 1.92 -0.97
C ILE A 119 8.64 0.61 -0.41
N GLY A 120 8.96 -0.52 -1.06
CA GLY A 120 8.44 -1.83 -0.69
C GLY A 120 8.84 -2.26 0.71
N SER A 121 10.01 -1.85 1.22
CA SER A 121 10.45 -2.18 2.59
C SER A 121 9.65 -1.49 3.71
N GLN A 122 8.81 -0.51 3.41
CA GLN A 122 8.02 0.23 4.40
C GLN A 122 6.59 0.53 3.90
N LEU A 123 6.04 -0.40 3.13
CA LEU A 123 4.69 -0.30 2.57
C LEU A 123 3.61 -0.21 3.67
N ASP A 124 3.90 -0.69 4.89
CA ASP A 124 3.06 -0.59 6.08
C ASP A 124 2.80 0.85 6.57
N ARG A 125 3.54 1.82 6.01
CA ARG A 125 3.41 3.25 6.30
C ARG A 125 2.63 4.02 5.22
N ALA A 126 2.38 3.39 4.07
CA ALA A 126 1.71 4.03 2.94
C ALA A 126 0.19 4.17 3.19
N LYS A 127 -0.44 5.07 2.45
CA LYS A 127 -1.89 5.24 2.38
C LYS A 127 -2.40 4.84 1.01
N LEU A 128 -3.71 4.64 0.88
CA LEU A 128 -4.35 4.30 -0.39
C LEU A 128 -3.96 5.28 -1.51
N ASP A 129 -4.05 6.59 -1.25
CA ASP A 129 -3.66 7.65 -2.19
C ASP A 129 -2.23 7.51 -2.74
N ASP A 130 -1.32 6.93 -1.96
CA ASP A 130 0.06 6.72 -2.39
C ASP A 130 0.18 5.59 -3.42
N LEU A 131 -0.75 4.62 -3.40
CA LEU A 131 -0.80 3.49 -4.33
C LEU A 131 -1.52 3.83 -5.64
N LEU A 132 -2.24 4.97 -5.71
CA LEU A 132 -2.98 5.42 -6.89
C LEU A 132 -2.05 6.03 -7.96
N ILE A 133 -1.09 5.21 -8.41
CA ILE A 133 -0.11 5.58 -9.43
C ILE A 133 -0.73 5.36 -10.81
N PRO A 134 -0.83 6.39 -11.68
CA PRO A 134 -1.36 6.23 -13.02
C PRO A 134 -0.60 5.20 -13.84
N SER A 135 -1.31 4.47 -14.69
CA SER A 135 -0.68 3.51 -15.60
C SER A 135 0.25 4.19 -16.61
N PRO A 136 1.26 3.46 -17.12
CA PRO A 136 2.11 3.95 -18.20
C PRO A 136 1.29 4.34 -19.44
N ALA A 137 1.78 5.32 -20.20
CA ALA A 137 1.15 5.73 -21.44
C ALA A 137 0.93 4.55 -22.39
N GLY A 138 -0.32 4.35 -22.83
CA GLY A 138 -0.72 3.25 -23.72
C GLY A 138 -1.42 2.08 -23.01
N GLU A 139 -1.36 1.99 -21.68
CA GLU A 139 -2.24 1.10 -20.92
C GLU A 139 -3.64 1.73 -20.79
N LYS A 140 -4.68 0.88 -20.89
CA LYS A 140 -6.08 1.33 -20.78
C LYS A 140 -6.59 1.38 -19.34
N ILE A 141 -6.02 0.54 -18.46
CA ILE A 141 -6.33 0.54 -17.03
C ILE A 141 -5.83 1.85 -16.38
N ALA A 142 -6.58 2.42 -15.45
CA ALA A 142 -6.27 3.70 -14.82
C ALA A 142 -4.99 3.66 -13.99
N TYR A 143 -4.79 2.60 -13.20
CA TYR A 143 -3.70 2.50 -12.23
C TYR A 143 -2.71 1.36 -12.52
N ASN A 144 -1.44 1.61 -12.16
CA ASN A 144 -0.32 0.72 -12.39
C ASN A 144 -0.26 -0.44 -11.38
N VAL A 145 -1.18 -1.41 -11.55
CA VAL A 145 -1.27 -2.60 -10.69
C VAL A 145 0.04 -3.41 -10.67
N ASN A 146 0.77 -3.47 -11.78
CA ASN A 146 2.03 -4.20 -11.86
C ASN A 146 3.12 -3.62 -10.95
N LEU A 147 3.15 -2.31 -10.78
CA LEU A 147 4.04 -1.64 -9.84
C LEU A 147 3.68 -2.00 -8.40
N ILE A 148 2.39 -1.96 -8.04
CA ILE A 148 1.94 -2.31 -6.69
C ILE A 148 2.26 -3.76 -6.34
N LEU A 149 2.06 -4.69 -7.28
CA LEU A 149 2.45 -6.09 -7.10
C LEU A 149 3.96 -6.26 -6.86
N ARG A 150 4.82 -5.50 -7.54
CA ARG A 150 6.28 -5.54 -7.28
C ARG A 150 6.64 -4.97 -5.91
N LEU A 151 6.05 -3.84 -5.52
CA LEU A 151 6.28 -3.26 -4.20
C LEU A 151 5.83 -4.21 -3.08
N LEU A 152 4.72 -4.92 -3.29
CA LEU A 152 4.21 -5.92 -2.38
C LEU A 152 5.13 -7.15 -2.30
N ASP A 153 5.63 -7.64 -3.43
CA ASP A 153 6.61 -8.73 -3.47
C ASP A 153 7.90 -8.38 -2.70
N ILE A 154 8.37 -7.14 -2.82
CA ILE A 154 9.50 -6.62 -2.03
C ILE A 154 9.16 -6.62 -0.54
N PHE A 155 7.99 -6.12 -0.14
CA PHE A 155 7.55 -6.10 1.26
C PHE A 155 7.54 -7.51 1.88
N LEU A 156 6.95 -8.47 1.17
CA LEU A 156 6.84 -9.87 1.60
C LEU A 156 8.17 -10.64 1.49
N SER A 157 9.08 -10.25 0.59
CA SER A 157 10.41 -10.85 0.53
C SER A 157 11.29 -10.41 1.69
N ASN A 158 11.18 -9.15 2.10
CA ASN A 158 11.88 -8.59 3.25
C ASN A 158 11.31 -9.10 4.59
N SER A 159 10.18 -9.80 4.57
CA SER A 159 9.48 -10.25 5.77
C SER A 159 9.97 -11.55 6.38
N ARG A 160 10.84 -12.29 5.69
CA ARG A 160 11.22 -13.66 6.08
C ARG A 160 12.02 -13.73 7.38
N GLU A 161 12.46 -12.60 7.92
CA GLU A 161 13.23 -12.57 9.17
C GLU A 161 12.64 -11.66 10.27
N LYS A 162 11.80 -10.64 9.97
CA LYS A 162 11.51 -9.55 10.96
C LYS A 162 10.18 -8.77 10.84
N LEU A 163 9.19 -9.15 10.03
CA LEU A 163 7.93 -8.37 10.04
C LEU A 163 7.14 -8.58 11.33
N LEU A 164 6.75 -7.49 11.99
CA LEU A 164 5.76 -7.55 13.04
C LEU A 164 4.40 -7.87 12.42
N MET A 165 3.63 -8.77 13.04
CA MET A 165 2.28 -9.12 12.58
C MET A 165 1.40 -7.89 12.30
N TYR A 166 1.57 -6.84 13.11
CA TYR A 166 0.92 -5.54 12.92
C TYR A 166 1.19 -4.90 11.54
N GLN A 167 2.43 -4.97 11.04
CA GLN A 167 2.79 -4.40 9.74
C GLN A 167 2.17 -5.21 8.60
N LEU A 168 2.17 -6.54 8.74
CA LEU A 168 1.56 -7.44 7.76
C LEU A 168 0.05 -7.20 7.64
N LYS A 169 -0.65 -7.04 8.78
CA LYS A 169 -2.08 -6.70 8.82
C LYS A 169 -2.38 -5.35 8.17
N LYS A 170 -1.59 -4.32 8.49
CA LYS A 170 -1.72 -2.99 7.85
C LYS A 170 -1.57 -3.04 6.34
N VAL A 171 -0.59 -3.78 5.84
CA VAL A 171 -0.43 -3.93 4.39
C VAL A 171 -1.56 -4.75 3.79
N ALA A 172 -2.11 -5.75 4.48
CA ALA A 172 -3.26 -6.50 4.00
C ALA A 172 -4.49 -5.59 3.84
N GLU A 173 -4.80 -4.78 4.86
CA GLU A 173 -5.87 -3.79 4.80
C GLU A 173 -5.67 -2.78 3.65
N LEU A 174 -4.44 -2.28 3.49
CA LEU A 174 -4.10 -1.33 2.42
C LEU A 174 -4.30 -1.96 1.03
N ILE A 175 -3.89 -3.20 0.83
CA ILE A 175 -4.04 -3.91 -0.43
C ILE A 175 -5.50 -4.25 -0.70
N ASP A 176 -6.28 -4.64 0.31
CA ASP A 176 -7.71 -4.93 0.15
C ASP A 176 -8.49 -3.65 -0.25
N LEU A 177 -8.15 -2.49 0.33
CA LEU A 177 -8.66 -1.19 -0.12
C LEU A 177 -8.25 -0.85 -1.55
N TYR A 178 -7.00 -1.15 -1.92
CA TYR A 178 -6.52 -0.94 -3.29
C TYR A 178 -7.26 -1.83 -4.30
N ILE A 179 -7.53 -3.10 -3.95
CA ILE A 179 -8.32 -4.02 -4.79
C ILE A 179 -9.72 -3.45 -5.01
N MET A 180 -10.35 -2.93 -3.97
CA MET A 180 -11.66 -2.28 -4.04
C MET A 180 -11.66 -1.06 -4.98
N GLU A 181 -10.60 -0.26 -4.95
CA GLU A 181 -10.47 0.92 -5.82
C GLU A 181 -10.26 0.55 -7.30
N VAL A 182 -9.51 -0.51 -7.60
CA VAL A 182 -9.24 -0.92 -8.99
C VAL A 182 -10.32 -1.84 -9.59
N ALA A 183 -11.12 -2.50 -8.76
CA ALA A 183 -12.15 -3.45 -9.19
C ALA A 183 -13.16 -2.91 -10.22
N PRO A 184 -13.63 -1.64 -10.14
CA PRO A 184 -14.58 -1.09 -11.10
C PRO A 184 -13.99 -0.78 -12.48
N ASP A 185 -12.66 -0.90 -12.67
CA ASP A 185 -12.02 -0.58 -13.94
C ASP A 185 -12.28 -1.69 -14.98
N PRO A 186 -12.99 -1.42 -16.08
CA PRO A 186 -13.34 -2.43 -17.09
C PRO A 186 -12.13 -2.95 -17.89
N CYS A 187 -10.96 -2.33 -17.74
CA CYS A 187 -9.71 -2.74 -18.35
C CYS A 187 -8.81 -3.54 -17.38
N LEU A 188 -9.25 -3.79 -16.15
CA LEU A 188 -8.55 -4.65 -15.21
C LEU A 188 -8.66 -6.11 -15.66
N LYS A 189 -7.51 -6.77 -15.85
CA LYS A 189 -7.48 -8.17 -16.29
C LYS A 189 -7.77 -9.13 -15.12
N PRO A 190 -8.41 -10.28 -15.37
CA PRO A 190 -8.69 -11.31 -14.34
C PRO A 190 -7.42 -11.76 -13.61
N SER A 191 -6.34 -11.95 -14.36
CA SER A 191 -5.04 -12.33 -13.78
C SER A 191 -4.45 -11.30 -12.84
N LYS A 192 -4.65 -9.99 -13.09
CA LYS A 192 -4.18 -8.91 -12.23
C LYS A 192 -5.02 -8.82 -10.95
N PHE A 193 -6.35 -8.91 -11.07
CA PHE A 193 -7.25 -8.97 -9.90
C PHE A 193 -6.90 -10.16 -9.00
N LEU A 194 -6.77 -11.35 -9.59
CA LEU A 194 -6.41 -12.57 -8.88
C LEU A 194 -5.04 -12.47 -8.19
N ALA A 195 -4.05 -11.89 -8.86
CA ALA A 195 -2.71 -11.70 -8.29
C ALA A 195 -2.74 -10.81 -7.05
N LEU A 196 -3.50 -9.71 -7.06
CA LEU A 196 -3.66 -8.85 -5.89
C LEU A 196 -4.37 -9.60 -4.75
N ALA A 197 -5.50 -10.26 -5.05
CA ALA A 197 -6.30 -10.94 -4.06
C ALA A 197 -5.51 -12.08 -3.36
N LYS A 198 -4.65 -12.78 -4.09
CA LYS A 198 -3.80 -13.88 -3.58
C LYS A 198 -2.48 -13.42 -2.96
N ALA A 199 -2.07 -12.17 -3.12
CA ALA A 199 -0.73 -11.74 -2.71
C ALA A 199 -0.54 -11.79 -1.20
N MET A 200 -1.57 -11.45 -0.42
CA MET A 200 -1.52 -11.49 1.04
C MET A 200 -2.03 -12.82 1.59
N THR A 201 -1.40 -13.30 2.66
CA THR A 201 -1.78 -14.54 3.34
C THR A 201 -3.05 -14.36 4.17
N ASP A 202 -3.79 -15.46 4.37
CA ASP A 202 -4.99 -15.46 5.20
C ASP A 202 -4.70 -14.99 6.65
N ILE A 203 -3.54 -15.34 7.21
CA ILE A 203 -3.14 -14.95 8.58
C ILE A 203 -3.08 -13.42 8.74
N ALA A 204 -2.77 -12.69 7.66
CA ALA A 204 -2.71 -11.23 7.66
C ALA A 204 -4.08 -10.56 7.67
N ARG A 205 -5.15 -11.30 7.33
CA ARG A 205 -6.51 -10.76 7.18
C ARG A 205 -7.38 -11.15 8.36
N GLU A 206 -7.98 -10.13 8.96
CA GLU A 206 -8.99 -10.30 10.02
C GLU A 206 -10.39 -10.53 9.44
N SER A 207 -10.68 -9.94 8.28
CA SER A 207 -11.94 -10.08 7.55
C SER A 207 -11.70 -10.17 6.04
N TYR A 208 -12.63 -10.79 5.33
CA TYR A 208 -12.67 -10.85 3.86
C TYR A 208 -13.76 -9.95 3.24
N ASP A 209 -14.47 -9.15 4.04
CA ASP A 209 -15.62 -8.36 3.59
C ASP A 209 -15.24 -7.35 2.51
N THR A 210 -14.13 -6.62 2.68
CA THR A 210 -13.61 -5.68 1.68
C THR A 210 -13.30 -6.36 0.35
N ILE A 211 -12.71 -7.56 0.40
CA ILE A 211 -12.41 -8.36 -0.80
C ILE A 211 -13.70 -8.83 -1.46
N TYR A 212 -14.69 -9.27 -0.67
CA TYR A 212 -15.99 -9.65 -1.18
C TYR A 212 -16.62 -8.51 -1.98
N PHE A 213 -16.68 -7.30 -1.42
CA PHE A 213 -17.24 -6.14 -2.13
C PHE A 213 -16.47 -5.80 -3.40
N ALA A 214 -15.14 -5.83 -3.34
CA ALA A 214 -14.31 -5.60 -4.52
C ALA A 214 -14.55 -6.68 -5.59
N MET A 215 -14.71 -7.93 -5.19
CA MET A 215 -14.97 -9.06 -6.07
C MET A 215 -16.36 -8.99 -6.70
N ASP A 216 -17.39 -8.72 -5.91
CA ASP A 216 -18.75 -8.50 -6.40
C ASP A 216 -18.78 -7.39 -7.47
N MET A 217 -18.15 -6.25 -7.18
CA MET A 217 -18.02 -5.16 -8.15
C MET A 217 -17.27 -5.60 -9.41
N TYR A 218 -16.15 -6.30 -9.26
CA TYR A 218 -15.35 -6.78 -10.38
C TYR A 218 -16.15 -7.74 -11.28
N LEU A 219 -16.86 -8.71 -10.70
CA LEU A 219 -17.68 -9.68 -11.44
C LEU A 219 -18.82 -8.97 -12.21
N LYS A 220 -19.47 -7.98 -11.58
CA LYS A 220 -20.53 -7.17 -12.21
C LYS A 220 -20.02 -6.37 -13.41
N VAL A 221 -18.86 -5.72 -13.29
CA VAL A 221 -18.26 -4.93 -14.38
C VAL A 221 -17.77 -5.82 -15.53
N HIS A 222 -17.29 -7.04 -15.23
CA HIS A 222 -16.66 -7.94 -16.20
C HIS A 222 -17.56 -9.10 -16.66
N ILE A 223 -18.88 -9.01 -16.44
CA ILE A 223 -19.84 -10.10 -16.71
C ILE A 223 -19.78 -10.65 -18.14
N ASN A 224 -19.51 -9.79 -19.13
CA ASN A 224 -19.43 -10.17 -20.54
C ASN A 224 -18.05 -10.68 -20.99
N GLY A 225 -17.03 -10.56 -20.14
CA GLY A 225 -15.63 -10.85 -20.49
C GLY A 225 -15.01 -12.01 -19.71
N LEU A 226 -15.67 -12.51 -18.66
CA LEU A 226 -15.18 -13.59 -17.81
C LEU A 226 -15.81 -14.94 -18.20
N CYS A 227 -14.97 -15.97 -18.34
CA CYS A 227 -15.46 -17.35 -18.43
C CYS A 227 -15.79 -17.92 -17.03
N GLU A 228 -16.55 -19.00 -16.98
CA GLU A 228 -16.94 -19.62 -15.70
C GLU A 228 -15.74 -20.10 -14.88
N GLU A 229 -14.71 -20.65 -15.54
CA GLU A 229 -13.47 -21.08 -14.87
C GLU A 229 -12.72 -19.90 -14.21
N GLU A 230 -12.71 -18.74 -14.86
CA GLU A 230 -12.11 -17.52 -14.31
C GLU A 230 -12.91 -17.03 -13.09
N LYS A 231 -14.24 -17.01 -13.17
CA LYS A 231 -15.10 -16.63 -12.04
C LYS A 231 -14.87 -17.57 -10.85
N ILE A 232 -14.82 -18.88 -11.08
CA ILE A 232 -14.55 -19.87 -10.04
C ILE A 232 -13.18 -19.61 -9.40
N THR A 233 -12.15 -19.39 -10.21
CA THR A 233 -10.78 -19.13 -9.74
C THR A 233 -10.67 -17.85 -8.91
N ILE A 234 -11.40 -16.80 -9.30
CA ILE A 234 -11.46 -15.55 -8.55
C ILE A 234 -12.19 -15.75 -7.22
N CYS A 235 -13.36 -16.39 -7.26
CA CYS A 235 -14.19 -16.62 -6.06
C CYS A 235 -13.52 -17.55 -5.05
N SER A 236 -12.63 -18.45 -5.50
CA SER A 236 -11.91 -19.37 -4.61
C SER A 236 -10.94 -18.68 -3.64
N VAL A 237 -10.70 -17.38 -3.77
CA VAL A 237 -9.81 -16.63 -2.87
C VAL A 237 -10.49 -16.28 -1.54
N LEU A 238 -11.82 -16.22 -1.50
CA LEU A 238 -12.56 -15.85 -0.31
C LEU A 238 -12.43 -16.90 0.80
N ASN A 239 -12.08 -16.45 2.00
CA ASN A 239 -12.22 -17.25 3.20
C ASN A 239 -13.58 -16.99 3.85
N TYR A 240 -14.53 -17.90 3.64
CA TYR A 240 -15.90 -17.77 4.14
C TYR A 240 -15.98 -17.75 5.68
N ASP A 241 -15.00 -18.32 6.38
CA ASP A 241 -14.96 -18.31 7.85
C ASP A 241 -14.59 -16.94 8.42
N LYS A 242 -14.09 -16.02 7.58
CA LYS A 242 -13.75 -14.65 7.95
C LYS A 242 -14.66 -13.60 7.31
N LEU A 243 -15.78 -14.04 6.73
CA LEU A 243 -16.85 -13.15 6.30
C LEU A 243 -17.81 -12.88 7.46
N SER A 244 -18.31 -11.65 7.53
CA SER A 244 -19.43 -11.30 8.41
C SER A 244 -20.72 -12.01 7.98
N GLU A 245 -21.68 -12.12 8.91
CA GLU A 245 -22.96 -12.77 8.63
C GLU A 245 -23.78 -12.04 7.57
N GLU A 246 -23.69 -10.70 7.55
CA GLU A 246 -24.34 -9.86 6.55
C GLU A 246 -23.84 -10.20 5.15
N ILE A 247 -22.52 -10.33 4.99
CA ILE A 247 -21.89 -10.67 3.71
C ILE A 247 -22.17 -12.11 3.30
N LEU A 248 -22.16 -13.06 4.24
CA LEU A 248 -22.57 -14.44 3.94
C LEU A 248 -24.00 -14.49 3.40
N LYS A 249 -24.92 -13.75 4.01
CA LYS A 249 -26.31 -13.67 3.56
C LYS A 249 -26.42 -13.05 2.17
N ASP A 250 -25.75 -11.93 1.93
CA ASP A 250 -25.72 -11.26 0.63
C ASP A 250 -25.17 -12.19 -0.47
N LEU A 251 -24.04 -12.85 -0.18
CA LEU A 251 -23.42 -13.82 -1.09
C LEU A 251 -24.37 -14.95 -1.49
N THR A 252 -25.19 -15.49 -0.59
CA THR A 252 -26.14 -16.57 -0.96
C THR A 252 -27.18 -16.17 -2.00
N GLN A 253 -27.43 -14.88 -2.19
CA GLN A 253 -28.39 -14.34 -3.16
C GLN A 253 -27.71 -13.68 -4.36
N ASN A 254 -26.38 -13.67 -4.41
CA ASN A 254 -25.64 -12.92 -5.40
C ASN A 254 -25.43 -13.72 -6.70
N GLU A 255 -26.25 -13.41 -7.71
CA GLU A 255 -26.23 -14.07 -9.04
C GLU A 255 -24.93 -13.84 -9.83
N SER A 256 -24.10 -12.87 -9.43
CA SER A 256 -22.81 -12.61 -10.09
C SER A 256 -21.77 -13.70 -9.80
N PHE A 257 -21.96 -14.46 -8.72
CA PHE A 257 -21.06 -15.51 -8.28
C PHE A 257 -21.43 -16.88 -8.88
N PRO A 258 -20.43 -17.74 -9.20
CA PRO A 258 -20.70 -19.09 -9.65
C PRO A 258 -21.47 -19.91 -8.62
N ALA A 259 -22.41 -20.74 -9.06
CA ALA A 259 -23.25 -21.57 -8.18
C ALA A 259 -22.42 -22.45 -7.22
N CYS A 260 -21.25 -22.93 -7.64
CA CYS A 260 -20.36 -23.72 -6.77
C CYS A 260 -19.73 -22.92 -5.63
N ALA A 261 -19.54 -21.61 -5.80
CA ALA A 261 -19.05 -20.70 -4.75
C ALA A 261 -20.15 -20.38 -3.71
N LEU A 262 -21.42 -20.62 -4.03
CA LEU A 262 -22.57 -20.36 -3.15
C LEU A 262 -22.85 -21.48 -2.15
N ALA A 263 -22.36 -22.70 -2.40
CA ALA A 263 -22.61 -23.86 -1.53
C ALA A 263 -21.85 -23.79 -0.20
N THR A 264 -20.60 -23.33 -0.21
CA THR A 264 -19.75 -23.22 0.99
C THR A 264 -20.26 -22.17 2.00
N PRO A 265 -20.64 -20.95 1.60
CA PRO A 265 -21.26 -19.95 2.48
C PRO A 265 -22.50 -20.45 3.23
N GLN A 266 -23.38 -21.20 2.54
CA GLN A 266 -24.61 -21.74 3.14
C GLN A 266 -24.29 -22.72 4.27
N VAL A 267 -23.29 -23.58 4.09
CA VAL A 267 -22.83 -24.51 5.13
C VAL A 267 -22.20 -23.77 6.30
N THR A 268 -21.36 -22.75 6.04
CA THR A 268 -20.76 -21.93 7.10
C THR A 268 -21.82 -21.19 7.92
N LEU A 269 -22.83 -20.60 7.27
CA LEU A 269 -23.93 -19.92 7.96
C LEU A 269 -24.73 -20.89 8.85
N GLN A 270 -25.04 -22.08 8.35
CA GLN A 270 -25.75 -23.13 9.11
C GLN A 270 -24.95 -23.64 10.32
N ASN A 271 -23.64 -23.79 10.18
CA ASN A 271 -22.77 -24.22 11.28
C ASN A 271 -22.72 -23.16 12.38
N ARG A 272 -22.59 -21.87 12.03
CA ARG A 272 -22.60 -20.77 13.01
C ARG A 272 -23.93 -20.64 13.76
N THR A 273 -25.07 -20.82 13.07
CA THR A 273 -26.39 -20.82 13.74
C THR A 273 -26.56 -22.00 14.69
N ARG A 274 -26.03 -23.18 14.35
CA ARG A 274 -26.03 -24.35 15.24
C ARG A 274 -25.14 -24.16 16.47
N GLU A 275 -23.97 -23.54 16.32
CA GLU A 275 -23.07 -23.24 17.44
C GLU A 275 -23.65 -22.19 18.41
N LEU A 276 -24.31 -21.15 17.89
CA LEU A 276 -25.03 -20.16 18.70
C LEU A 276 -26.16 -20.84 19.50
N GLY A 277 -26.96 -21.69 18.85
CA GLY A 277 -28.01 -22.46 19.53
C GLY A 277 -27.47 -23.39 20.62
N HIS A 278 -26.29 -24.00 20.41
CA HIS A 278 -25.62 -24.80 21.44
C HIS A 278 -25.07 -23.97 22.61
N LYS A 279 -24.54 -22.77 22.36
CA LYS A 279 -24.06 -21.85 23.41
C LYS A 279 -25.21 -21.30 24.24
N ASP A 280 -26.31 -20.91 23.61
CA ASP A 280 -27.52 -20.45 24.30
C ASP A 280 -28.11 -21.59 25.15
N PHE A 281 -28.21 -22.81 24.62
CA PHE A 281 -28.69 -23.97 25.37
C PHE A 281 -27.81 -24.29 26.58
N ASN A 282 -26.48 -24.21 26.45
CA ASN A 282 -25.55 -24.38 27.57
C ASN A 282 -25.60 -23.22 28.57
N PHE A 283 -25.91 -22.00 28.13
CA PHE A 283 -26.14 -20.86 29.02
C PHE A 283 -27.42 -21.06 29.85
N PHE A 284 -28.50 -21.54 29.25
CA PHE A 284 -29.74 -21.85 29.96
C PHE A 284 -29.60 -23.01 30.95
N LEU A 285 -28.78 -24.03 30.64
CA LEU A 285 -28.49 -25.14 31.56
C LEU A 285 -27.61 -24.75 32.75
N ASN A 286 -26.83 -23.67 32.66
CA ASN A 286 -25.97 -23.18 33.75
C ASN A 286 -26.66 -22.15 34.67
N ILE A 287 -27.94 -21.83 34.42
CA ILE A 287 -28.75 -20.88 35.21
C ILE A 287 -29.76 -21.61 36.12
N TRP A 288 -29.76 -22.95 36.13
CA TRP A 288 -30.48 -23.82 37.07
C TRP A 288 -29.52 -24.74 37.81
#